data_AF-R7TXR1-F1
#
_entry.id   AF-R7TXR1-F1
#
_cell.length_a   1.000
_cell.length_b   1.000
_cell.length_c   1.000
_cell.angle_alpha   90.00
_cell.angle_beta   90.00
_cell.angle_gamma   90.00
#
_symmetry.space_group_name_H-M   'P 1'
#
loop_
_entity.id
_entity.type
_entity.pdbx_description
1 polymer ?
#
loop_
_entity_poly.entity_id
_entity_poly.type
_entity_poly.pdbx_seq_one_letter_code
_entity_poly.pdbx_strand_id
1 'polypeptide(L)'
;MKEMVGGCCVCSDERGWSENPLVYCDGQQCNVAVHQACYGILTVPSGPWFCRKCESQERTARVRCEMCPLKEGALKRTDTGGWCHVVCALFIPEAWFGNVQTMEPIILKGLPPERFNKVCYICEESNRAAKATSGACMQCNKNGCKFHFHVTWQVLKLGLGEYP
;
A
#
# COMPACT_ATOMS: atom_id res chain seq x y z
N MET A 1 -21.64 7.47 -13.47
CA MET A 1 -20.48 8.19 -12.94
C MET A 1 -20.00 7.43 -11.71
N LYS A 2 -18.78 6.89 -11.69
CA LYS A 2 -18.21 6.38 -10.42
C LYS A 2 -17.97 7.60 -9.55
N GLU A 3 -18.62 7.68 -8.39
CA GLU A 3 -18.26 8.65 -7.37
C GLU A 3 -16.84 8.31 -6.88
N MET A 4 -15.85 9.10 -7.31
CA MET A 4 -14.44 8.94 -6.95
C MET A 4 -14.21 9.57 -5.58
N VAL A 5 -14.79 8.97 -4.52
CA VAL A 5 -14.58 9.43 -3.15
C VAL A 5 -13.25 8.89 -2.64
N GLY A 6 -12.18 9.66 -2.79
CA GLY A 6 -10.92 9.32 -2.14
C GLY A 6 -9.70 9.98 -2.78
N GLY A 7 -8.87 10.59 -1.93
CA GLY A 7 -7.52 11.02 -2.26
C GLY A 7 -6.59 9.89 -2.65
N CYS A 8 -5.30 10.19 -2.73
CA CYS A 8 -4.29 9.21 -3.05
C CYS A 8 -4.22 8.10 -1.99
N CYS A 9 -4.41 6.85 -2.40
CA CYS A 9 -4.33 5.68 -1.52
C CYS A 9 -2.88 5.28 -1.15
N VAL A 10 -1.93 6.19 -1.30
CA VAL A 10 -0.53 6.04 -0.87
C VAL A 10 -0.16 7.12 0.16
N CYS A 11 -0.43 8.40 -0.12
CA CYS A 11 -0.05 9.51 0.77
C CYS A 11 -1.22 10.11 1.58
N SER A 12 -2.45 9.68 1.33
CA SER A 12 -3.67 10.16 1.99
C SER A 12 -4.07 11.62 1.67
N ASP A 13 -3.34 12.34 0.81
CA ASP A 13 -3.74 13.67 0.35
C ASP A 13 -4.90 13.56 -0.67
N GLU A 14 -5.90 14.42 -0.50
CA GLU A 14 -7.14 14.44 -1.28
C GLU A 14 -7.02 15.24 -2.58
N ARG A 15 -5.98 16.07 -2.75
CA ARG A 15 -5.83 16.99 -3.88
C ARG A 15 -4.77 16.52 -4.84
N GLY A 16 -5.03 16.61 -6.14
CA GLY A 16 -4.01 16.56 -7.19
C GLY A 16 -3.42 17.95 -7.50
N TRP A 17 -2.23 18.00 -8.08
CA TRP A 17 -1.57 19.24 -8.53
C TRP A 17 -1.26 19.19 -10.03
N SER A 18 -0.95 20.33 -10.65
CA SER A 18 -0.61 20.40 -12.08
C SER A 18 0.59 19.52 -12.45
N GLU A 19 1.65 19.55 -11.63
CA GLU A 19 2.89 18.79 -11.84
C GLU A 19 2.84 17.37 -11.25
N ASN A 20 1.82 17.07 -10.45
CA ASN A 20 1.65 15.78 -9.79
C ASN A 20 0.15 15.48 -9.65
N PRO A 21 -0.52 15.19 -10.77
CA PRO A 21 -1.97 15.00 -10.78
C PRO A 21 -2.36 13.71 -10.07
N LEU A 22 -3.61 13.67 -9.61
CA LEU A 22 -4.24 12.46 -9.11
C LEU A 22 -4.77 11.65 -10.30
N VAL A 23 -4.28 10.42 -10.45
CA VAL A 23 -4.60 9.51 -11.55
C VAL A 23 -5.47 8.38 -11.02
N TYR A 24 -6.57 8.10 -11.72
CA TYR A 24 -7.57 7.10 -11.33
C TYR A 24 -7.49 5.88 -12.25
N CYS A 25 -7.57 4.68 -11.67
CA CYS A 25 -7.61 3.45 -12.44
C CYS A 25 -8.98 3.23 -13.09
N ASP A 26 -8.99 3.04 -14.41
CA ASP A 26 -10.17 2.72 -15.21
C ASP A 26 -10.58 1.23 -15.15
N GLY A 27 -9.86 0.44 -14.35
CA GLY A 27 -10.18 -0.97 -14.12
C GLY A 27 -11.60 -1.18 -13.57
N GLN A 28 -12.24 -2.25 -14.03
CA GLN A 28 -13.53 -2.68 -13.49
C GLN A 28 -13.40 -3.01 -12.00
N GLN A 29 -14.30 -2.46 -11.18
CA GLN A 29 -14.29 -2.60 -9.72
C GLN A 29 -12.96 -2.20 -9.05
N CYS A 30 -12.14 -1.38 -9.70
CA CYS A 30 -10.96 -0.77 -9.11
C CYS A 30 -11.29 0.63 -8.57
N ASN A 31 -10.75 0.94 -7.39
CA ASN A 31 -10.84 2.25 -6.73
C ASN A 31 -9.44 2.85 -6.48
N VAL A 32 -8.41 2.37 -7.19
CA VAL A 32 -7.05 2.92 -7.06
C VAL A 32 -7.03 4.33 -7.62
N ALA A 33 -6.74 5.29 -6.74
CA ALA A 33 -6.41 6.67 -7.06
C ALA A 33 -5.03 6.97 -6.47
N VAL A 34 -4.10 7.44 -7.29
CA VAL A 34 -2.72 7.69 -6.87
C VAL A 34 -2.19 8.96 -7.53
N HIS A 35 -1.37 9.72 -6.82
CA HIS A 35 -0.58 10.73 -7.50
C HIS A 35 0.41 10.07 -8.46
N GLN A 36 0.71 10.77 -9.56
CA GLN A 36 1.72 10.36 -10.52
C GLN A 36 3.02 9.91 -9.82
N ALA A 37 3.55 10.77 -8.94
CA ALA A 37 4.78 10.52 -8.20
C ALA A 37 4.62 9.45 -7.11
N CYS A 38 3.43 9.28 -6.52
CA CYS A 38 3.20 8.29 -5.47
C CYS A 38 3.14 6.84 -5.98
N TYR A 39 3.06 6.64 -7.31
CA TYR A 39 3.01 5.31 -7.91
C TYR A 39 4.10 5.09 -8.98
N GLY A 40 4.91 6.11 -9.27
CA GLY A 40 5.97 6.05 -10.28
C GLY A 40 5.43 6.00 -11.71
N ILE A 41 4.38 6.76 -12.01
CA ILE A 41 3.84 6.89 -13.37
C ILE A 41 4.74 7.86 -14.14
N LEU A 42 5.49 7.36 -15.13
CA LEU A 42 6.43 8.21 -15.89
C LEU A 42 5.72 9.30 -16.70
N THR A 43 4.63 8.94 -17.38
CA THR A 43 3.80 9.85 -18.18
C THR A 43 2.34 9.53 -17.93
N VAL A 44 1.55 10.54 -17.59
CA VAL A 44 0.09 10.38 -17.47
C VAL A 44 -0.49 10.23 -18.87
N PRO A 45 -1.20 9.12 -19.18
CA PRO A 45 -1.76 8.93 -20.51
C PRO A 45 -2.93 9.90 -20.77
N SER A 46 -3.14 10.27 -22.03
CA SER A 46 -4.31 11.05 -22.45
C SER A 46 -5.60 10.23 -22.55
N GLY A 47 -5.50 8.91 -22.34
CA GLY A 47 -6.60 7.95 -22.37
C GLY A 47 -6.67 7.13 -21.09
N PRO A 48 -7.31 5.95 -21.12
CA PRO A 48 -7.49 5.14 -19.94
C PRO A 48 -6.16 4.77 -19.27
N TRP A 49 -6.14 4.78 -17.95
CA TRP A 49 -4.99 4.33 -17.16
C TRP A 49 -5.39 3.14 -16.28
N PHE A 50 -4.52 2.13 -16.21
CA PHE A 50 -4.74 0.95 -15.39
C PHE A 50 -3.57 0.77 -14.42
N CYS A 51 -3.88 0.54 -13.14
CA CYS A 51 -2.86 0.17 -12.17
C CYS A 51 -2.31 -1.23 -12.48
N ARG A 52 -1.12 -1.57 -11.96
CA ARG A 52 -0.48 -2.87 -12.23
C ARG A 52 -1.37 -4.07 -11.88
N LYS A 53 -2.23 -3.97 -10.86
CA LYS A 53 -3.22 -5.00 -10.49
C LYS A 53 -4.22 -5.25 -11.62
N CYS A 54 -4.73 -4.20 -12.26
CA CYS A 54 -5.72 -4.31 -13.34
C CYS A 54 -5.10 -4.64 -14.70
N GLU A 55 -3.83 -4.28 -14.93
CA GLU A 55 -3.07 -4.72 -16.10
C GLU A 55 -2.69 -6.22 -16.01
N SER A 56 -2.60 -6.76 -14.80
CA SER A 56 -2.25 -8.17 -14.58
C SER A 56 -3.35 -9.11 -15.08
N GLN A 57 -2.95 -10.17 -15.77
CA GLN A 57 -3.83 -11.28 -16.17
C GLN A 57 -4.00 -12.33 -15.06
N GLU A 58 -3.36 -12.13 -13.91
CA GLU A 58 -3.48 -13.04 -12.77
C GLU A 58 -4.88 -13.01 -12.16
N ARG A 59 -5.33 -14.15 -11.64
CA ARG A 59 -6.59 -14.22 -10.90
C ARG A 59 -6.54 -13.25 -9.72
N THR A 60 -7.56 -12.40 -9.58
CA THR A 60 -7.65 -11.36 -8.53
C THR A 60 -7.38 -11.90 -7.11
N ALA A 61 -7.78 -13.14 -6.82
CA ALA A 61 -7.54 -13.78 -5.51
C ALA A 61 -6.05 -14.00 -5.18
N ARG A 62 -5.16 -14.03 -6.18
CA ARG A 62 -3.71 -14.17 -6.02
C ARG A 62 -2.98 -12.83 -5.92
N VAL A 63 -3.60 -11.75 -6.38
CA VAL A 63 -3.02 -10.40 -6.35
C VAL A 63 -3.30 -9.77 -4.98
N ARG A 64 -2.44 -10.09 -4.01
CA ARG A 64 -2.56 -9.64 -2.61
C ARG A 64 -1.20 -9.19 -2.07
N CYS A 65 -1.21 -8.18 -1.21
CA CYS A 65 0.00 -7.71 -0.55
C CYS A 65 0.61 -8.82 0.33
N GLU A 66 1.93 -9.02 0.22
CA GLU A 66 2.70 -9.94 1.07
C GLU A 66 2.92 -9.38 2.50
N MET A 67 2.80 -8.06 2.68
CA MET A 67 3.11 -7.38 3.95
C MET A 67 1.88 -7.02 4.79
N CYS A 68 0.66 -7.12 4.27
CA CYS A 68 -0.54 -6.77 5.05
C CYS A 68 -1.79 -7.51 4.57
N PRO A 69 -2.84 -7.64 5.39
CA PRO A 69 -4.07 -8.33 5.01
C PRO A 69 -5.03 -7.52 4.14
N LEU A 70 -4.74 -6.24 3.87
CA LEU A 70 -5.60 -5.37 3.08
C LEU A 70 -5.58 -5.79 1.60
N LYS A 71 -6.76 -5.87 0.96
CA LYS A 71 -6.93 -6.28 -0.44
C LYS A 71 -6.86 -5.12 -1.43
N GLU A 72 -7.22 -3.92 -0.97
CA GLU A 72 -7.37 -2.74 -1.81
C GLU A 72 -6.26 -1.73 -1.56
N GLY A 73 -5.92 -0.99 -2.61
CA GLY A 73 -4.82 -0.04 -2.61
C GLY A 73 -3.91 -0.24 -3.81
N ALA A 74 -2.90 0.61 -3.91
CA ALA A 74 -1.95 0.61 -5.00
C ALA A 74 -0.88 -0.47 -4.80
N LEU A 75 -0.89 -1.50 -5.64
CA LEU A 75 0.05 -2.62 -5.60
C LEU A 75 1.11 -2.51 -6.70
N LYS A 76 2.32 -3.02 -6.44
CA LYS A 76 3.37 -3.29 -7.42
C LYS A 76 3.90 -4.72 -7.25
N ARG A 77 4.55 -5.24 -8.28
CA ARG A 77 5.22 -6.56 -8.22
C ARG A 77 6.41 -6.52 -7.29
N THR A 78 6.69 -7.64 -6.65
CA THR A 78 7.86 -7.83 -5.79
C THR A 78 8.96 -8.62 -6.50
N ASP A 79 10.19 -8.56 -5.98
CA ASP A 79 11.32 -9.38 -6.43
C ASP A 79 11.16 -10.88 -6.13
N THR A 80 10.21 -11.24 -5.27
CA THR A 80 9.81 -12.62 -4.96
C THR A 80 8.74 -13.18 -5.91
N GLY A 81 8.30 -12.39 -6.90
CA GLY A 81 7.25 -12.76 -7.85
C GLY A 81 5.82 -12.57 -7.33
N GLY A 82 5.66 -11.97 -6.15
CA GLY A 82 4.38 -11.62 -5.56
C GLY A 82 3.99 -10.15 -5.78
N TRP A 83 3.26 -9.61 -4.80
CA TRP A 83 2.67 -8.28 -4.84
C TRP A 83 2.82 -7.60 -3.50
N CYS A 84 3.04 -6.30 -3.50
CA CYS A 84 3.11 -5.52 -2.28
C CYS A 84 2.51 -4.13 -2.52
N HIS A 85 1.88 -3.57 -1.48
CA HIS A 85 1.40 -2.20 -1.56
C HIS A 85 2.58 -1.24 -1.57
N VAL A 86 2.47 -0.20 -2.39
CA VAL A 86 3.47 0.89 -2.42
C VAL A 86 3.58 1.54 -1.03
N VAL A 87 2.45 1.80 -0.36
CA VAL A 87 2.45 2.36 0.99
C VAL A 87 3.14 1.45 2.02
N CYS A 88 2.95 0.12 1.94
CA CYS A 88 3.64 -0.80 2.84
C CYS A 88 5.17 -0.72 2.64
N ALA A 89 5.63 -0.68 1.39
CA ALA A 89 7.05 -0.55 1.07
C ALA A 89 7.65 0.79 1.51
N LEU A 90 6.87 1.88 1.50
CA LEU A 90 7.34 3.19 1.95
C LEU A 90 7.56 3.29 3.47
N PHE A 91 6.80 2.55 4.27
CA PHE A 91 6.80 2.67 5.74
C PHE A 91 7.51 1.51 6.46
N ILE A 92 7.83 0.41 5.77
CA ILE A 92 8.70 -0.63 6.30
C ILE A 92 10.14 -0.28 5.90
N PRO A 93 11.02 0.12 6.86
CA PRO A 93 12.31 0.72 6.54
C PRO A 93 13.25 -0.14 5.69
N GLU A 94 13.17 -1.47 5.83
CA GLU A 94 14.03 -2.41 5.12
C GLU A 94 13.50 -2.79 3.72
N ALA A 95 12.30 -2.34 3.34
CA ALA A 95 11.81 -2.46 1.97
C ALA A 95 12.31 -1.29 1.13
N TRP A 96 12.58 -1.54 -0.15
CA TRP A 96 12.92 -0.46 -1.09
C TRP A 96 12.41 -0.76 -2.51
N PHE A 97 12.56 0.20 -3.41
CA PHE A 97 12.19 0.06 -4.81
C PHE A 97 13.45 -0.19 -5.66
N GLY A 98 13.41 -1.18 -6.54
CA GLY A 98 14.51 -1.47 -7.46
C GLY A 98 14.80 -0.31 -8.41
N ASN A 99 13.78 0.46 -8.76
CA ASN A 99 13.90 1.76 -9.41
C ASN A 99 12.96 2.77 -8.72
N VAL A 100 13.51 3.89 -8.27
CA VAL A 100 12.77 4.92 -7.51
C VAL A 100 11.87 5.80 -8.39
N GLN A 101 12.15 5.93 -9.69
CA GLN A 101 11.32 6.71 -10.62
C GLN A 101 10.06 5.94 -11.00
N THR A 102 10.21 4.64 -11.28
CA THR A 102 9.07 3.77 -11.63
C THR A 102 8.42 3.15 -10.39
N MET A 103 9.07 3.21 -9.23
CA MET A 103 8.66 2.58 -7.98
C MET A 103 8.36 1.07 -8.16
N GLU A 104 9.17 0.35 -8.93
CA GLU A 104 9.04 -1.10 -9.14
C GLU A 104 10.35 -1.75 -9.62
N PRO A 105 10.56 -3.06 -9.37
CA PRO A 105 9.79 -3.88 -8.44
C PRO A 105 10.05 -3.45 -6.98
N ILE A 106 9.16 -3.84 -6.07
CA ILE A 106 9.39 -3.72 -4.63
C ILE A 106 10.34 -4.84 -4.20
N ILE A 107 11.42 -4.50 -3.49
CA ILE A 107 12.44 -5.45 -3.04
C ILE A 107 12.16 -5.86 -1.59
N LEU A 108 11.91 -7.16 -1.37
CA LEU A 108 11.55 -7.73 -0.06
C LEU A 108 12.58 -8.72 0.48
N LYS A 109 13.54 -9.20 -0.33
CA LYS A 109 14.52 -10.23 0.07
C LYS A 109 15.39 -9.86 1.29
N GLY A 110 15.47 -8.58 1.64
CA GLY A 110 16.22 -8.07 2.79
C GLY A 110 15.39 -7.87 4.07
N LEU A 111 14.09 -8.20 4.07
CA LEU A 111 13.24 -7.94 5.22
C LEU A 111 13.61 -8.84 6.42
N PRO A 112 13.80 -8.27 7.62
CA PRO A 112 14.07 -9.05 8.82
C PRO A 112 12.86 -9.94 9.18
N PRO A 113 13.04 -11.24 9.47
CA PRO A 113 11.95 -12.15 9.88
C PRO A 113 11.15 -11.63 11.08
N GLU A 114 11.79 -10.84 11.95
CA GLU A 114 11.19 -10.22 13.12
C GLU A 114 9.99 -9.33 12.77
N ARG A 115 9.95 -8.75 11.55
CA ARG A 115 8.81 -7.96 11.06
C ARG A 115 7.54 -8.81 10.92
N PHE A 116 7.71 -10.09 10.57
CA PHE A 116 6.62 -11.04 10.33
C PHE A 116 6.16 -11.79 11.60
N ASN A 117 6.96 -11.71 12.66
CA ASN A 117 6.67 -12.35 13.95
C ASN A 117 6.01 -11.38 14.96
N LYS A 118 5.36 -10.32 14.46
CA LYS A 118 4.66 -9.33 15.29
C LYS A 118 3.15 -9.49 15.18
N VAL A 119 2.46 -8.98 16.19
CA VAL A 119 1.00 -8.96 16.26
C VAL A 119 0.54 -7.52 16.02
N CYS A 120 -0.29 -7.32 15.01
CA CYS A 120 -0.90 -6.04 14.70
C CYS A 120 -2.04 -5.73 15.66
N TYR A 121 -1.83 -4.80 16.60
CA TYR A 121 -2.82 -4.46 17.64
C TYR A 121 -4.16 -4.00 17.03
N ILE A 122 -4.13 -3.21 15.95
CA ILE A 122 -5.34 -2.73 15.23
C ILE A 122 -6.18 -3.91 14.69
N CYS A 123 -5.53 -4.96 14.21
CA CYS A 123 -6.23 -6.14 13.70
C CYS A 123 -6.85 -6.96 14.83
N GLU A 124 -6.18 -7.04 15.99
CA GLU A 124 -6.76 -7.67 17.18
C GLU A 124 -8.00 -6.92 17.66
N GLU A 125 -7.90 -5.61 17.84
CA GLU A 125 -9.01 -4.77 18.30
C GLU A 125 -10.19 -4.74 17.32
N SER A 126 -9.92 -4.85 16.02
CA SER A 126 -10.96 -4.88 14.98
C SER A 126 -11.66 -6.24 14.82
N ASN A 127 -11.52 -7.17 15.78
CA ASN A 127 -12.01 -8.55 15.70
C ASN A 127 -11.49 -9.32 14.45
N ARG A 128 -10.29 -8.99 13.97
CA ARG A 128 -9.60 -9.68 12.86
C ARG A 128 -8.33 -10.37 13.35
N ALA A 129 -8.39 -11.01 14.52
CA ALA A 129 -7.23 -11.66 15.15
C ALA A 129 -6.51 -12.66 14.23
N ALA A 130 -7.24 -13.40 13.39
CA ALA A 130 -6.67 -14.30 12.38
C ALA A 130 -5.80 -13.61 11.31
N LYS A 131 -5.86 -12.27 11.22
CA LYS A 131 -5.05 -11.42 10.34
C LYS A 131 -4.01 -10.62 11.10
N ALA A 132 -4.01 -10.64 12.43
CA ALA A 132 -3.10 -9.84 13.24
C ALA A 132 -1.65 -10.29 13.10
N THR A 133 -1.41 -11.56 12.79
CA THR A 133 -0.09 -12.15 12.56
C THR A 133 0.25 -12.36 11.08
N SER A 134 -0.53 -11.76 10.16
CA SER A 134 -0.34 -12.00 8.72
C SER A 134 0.40 -10.84 8.03
N GLY A 135 1.64 -11.08 7.63
CA GLY A 135 2.46 -10.08 6.93
C GLY A 135 3.44 -9.39 7.88
N ALA A 136 3.88 -8.19 7.53
CA ALA A 136 4.93 -7.47 8.23
C ALA A 136 4.36 -6.26 8.99
N CYS A 137 4.78 -6.06 10.24
CA CYS A 137 4.38 -4.90 11.03
C CYS A 137 5.50 -3.85 11.14
N MET A 138 5.10 -2.59 11.18
CA MET A 138 5.92 -1.50 11.69
C MET A 138 5.71 -1.34 13.21
N GLN A 139 6.66 -0.71 13.90
CA GLN A 139 6.56 -0.38 15.32
C GLN A 139 6.16 1.10 15.47
N CYS A 140 5.39 1.40 16.52
CA CYS A 140 5.11 2.79 16.90
C CYS A 140 6.41 3.56 17.15
N ASN A 141 6.51 4.77 16.60
CA ASN A 141 7.71 5.61 16.71
C ASN A 141 7.81 6.38 18.04
N LYS A 142 6.82 6.24 18.94
CA LYS A 142 6.88 6.87 20.26
C LYS A 142 7.88 6.14 21.16
N ASN A 143 8.81 6.88 21.76
CA ASN A 143 9.83 6.31 22.65
C ASN A 143 9.19 5.43 23.74
N GLY A 144 9.70 4.20 23.88
CA GLY A 144 9.22 3.20 24.83
C GLY A 144 7.95 2.44 24.41
N CYS A 145 7.30 2.83 23.31
CA CYS A 145 6.12 2.14 22.80
C CYS A 145 6.50 0.80 22.14
N LYS A 146 5.75 -0.26 22.48
CA LYS A 146 5.94 -1.62 21.96
C LYS A 146 4.81 -2.09 21.05
N PHE A 147 3.87 -1.20 20.70
CA PHE A 147 2.81 -1.53 19.76
C PHE A 147 3.35 -1.69 18.35
N HIS A 148 2.79 -2.67 17.64
CA HIS A 148 3.11 -2.99 16.26
C HIS A 148 1.81 -3.04 15.45
N PHE A 149 1.88 -2.63 14.19
CA PHE A 149 0.72 -2.63 13.30
C PHE A 149 1.12 -2.78 11.84
N HIS A 150 0.21 -3.34 11.04
CA HIS A 150 0.36 -3.37 9.59
C HIS A 150 0.28 -1.96 9.02
N VAL A 151 1.17 -1.65 8.07
CA VAL A 151 1.04 -0.43 7.28
C VAL A 151 -0.15 -0.58 6.34
N THR A 152 -1.13 0.33 6.40
CA THR A 152 -2.15 0.47 5.36
C THR A 152 -2.50 1.94 5.18
N TRP A 153 -2.95 2.32 3.99
CA TRP A 153 -3.41 3.70 3.74
C TRP A 153 -4.60 4.10 4.63
N GLN A 154 -5.43 3.13 5.04
CA GLN A 154 -6.53 3.36 5.98
C GLN A 154 -6.02 3.77 7.36
N VAL A 155 -4.97 3.09 7.86
CA VAL A 155 -4.31 3.44 9.13
C VAL A 155 -3.69 4.84 9.05
N LEU A 156 -3.10 5.22 7.91
CA LEU A 156 -2.58 6.57 7.72
C LEU A 156 -3.70 7.63 7.66
N LYS A 157 -4.84 7.31 7.02
CA LYS A 157 -5.98 8.22 6.91
C LYS A 157 -6.68 8.48 8.24
N LEU A 158 -6.76 7.48 9.11
CA LEU A 158 -7.37 7.62 10.44
C LEU A 158 -6.46 8.34 11.45
N GLY A 159 -5.22 8.68 11.07
CA GLY A 159 -4.24 9.28 11.96
C GLY A 159 -3.71 8.27 12.99
N LEU A 160 -2.39 8.17 13.12
CA LEU A 160 -1.73 7.35 14.15
C LEU A 160 -1.93 7.89 15.59
N GLY A 161 -2.90 8.78 15.81
CA GLY A 161 -3.14 9.50 17.05
C GLY A 161 -4.57 9.44 17.58
N GLU A 162 -5.51 8.78 16.89
CA GLU A 162 -6.90 8.60 17.37
C GLU A 162 -7.21 7.18 17.87
N TYR A 163 -6.24 6.27 17.83
CA TYR A 163 -6.36 4.97 18.48
C TYR A 163 -5.70 5.04 19.88
N PRO A 164 -6.41 4.64 20.95
CA PRO A 164 -6.02 4.87 22.34
C PRO A 164 -4.67 4.25 22.74
#